data_AF-A0A2S2P0G1-F1
#
_entry.id   AF-A0A2S2P0G1-F1
#
_cell.length_a   1.000
_cell.length_b   1.000
_cell.length_c   1.000
_cell.angle_alpha   90.00
_cell.angle_beta   90.00
_cell.angle_gamma   90.00
#
_symmetry.space_group_name_H-M   'P 1'
#
loop_
_entity.id
_entity.type
_entity.pdbx_description
1 polymer ?
#
loop_
_entity_poly.entity_id
_entity_poly.type
_entity_poly.pdbx_seq_one_letter_code
_entity_poly.pdbx_strand_id
1 'polypeptide(L)'
;MSEIRDFFIKTLDETDTGIVNMMRKVTDRLKENDPVVQSYLVKNEIYPQYYSFRWLTLLLSQEFSLPEVLRIWDSLFSDSQRFSFLIDICCAMIVLIRDQILAGDFSTIVKLLQNYPNVETSVILNKAAELSIKNRDVMVFSEESSGI
;
A
#
# COMPACT_ATOMS: atom_id res chain seq x y z
N MET A 1 -12.33 -14.34 9.47
CA MET A 1 -12.82 -14.88 8.17
C MET A 1 -14.00 -14.11 7.58
N SER A 2 -14.86 -13.44 8.36
CA SER A 2 -15.93 -12.59 7.81
C SER A 2 -15.42 -11.32 7.12
N GLU A 3 -14.37 -10.69 7.65
CA GLU A 3 -13.82 -9.43 7.13
C GLU A 3 -13.35 -9.50 5.67
N ILE A 4 -12.86 -10.67 5.22
CA ILE A 4 -12.41 -10.86 3.84
C ILE A 4 -13.59 -10.86 2.87
N ARG A 5 -14.74 -11.39 3.29
CA ARG A 5 -15.97 -11.39 2.50
C ARG A 5 -16.47 -9.96 2.29
N ASP A 6 -16.30 -9.10 3.29
CA ASP A 6 -16.79 -7.72 3.27
C ASP A 6 -16.07 -6.86 2.20
N PHE A 7 -14.83 -7.20 1.82
CA PHE A 7 -14.08 -6.51 0.75
C PHE A 7 -14.69 -6.68 -0.66
N PHE A 8 -15.48 -7.72 -0.89
CA PHE A 8 -15.98 -8.09 -2.23
C PHE A 8 -17.51 -7.97 -2.35
N ILE A 9 -18.19 -7.49 -1.31
CA ILE A 9 -19.62 -7.21 -1.37
C ILE A 9 -19.81 -5.82 -1.99
N LYS A 10 -20.45 -5.78 -3.17
CA LYS A 10 -20.69 -4.55 -3.95
C LYS A 10 -21.43 -3.44 -3.18
N THR A 11 -22.21 -3.80 -2.15
CA THR A 11 -22.91 -2.84 -1.27
C THR A 11 -22.02 -2.28 -0.15
N LEU A 12 -20.79 -2.78 0.00
CA LEU A 12 -19.78 -2.32 0.95
C LEU A 12 -18.60 -1.62 0.25
N ASP A 13 -18.65 -1.44 -1.08
CA ASP A 13 -17.66 -0.63 -1.81
C ASP A 13 -17.66 0.84 -1.33
N GLU A 14 -18.79 1.30 -0.76
CA GLU A 14 -18.95 2.61 -0.15
C GLU A 14 -18.62 2.65 1.35
N THR A 15 -18.31 1.51 2.00
CA THR A 15 -17.97 1.47 3.44
C THR A 15 -16.46 1.54 3.68
N ASP A 16 -16.09 1.87 4.93
CA ASP A 16 -14.69 2.01 5.37
C ASP A 16 -13.81 0.76 5.20
N THR A 17 -14.44 -0.38 4.93
CA THR A 17 -13.83 -1.69 4.75
C THR A 17 -13.85 -2.17 3.29
N GLY A 18 -14.34 -1.41 2.31
CA GLY A 18 -14.34 -1.83 0.91
C GLY A 18 -12.96 -1.83 0.25
N ILE A 19 -12.75 -2.66 -0.76
CA ILE A 19 -11.49 -2.70 -1.52
C ILE A 19 -11.15 -1.36 -2.18
N VAL A 20 -12.18 -0.63 -2.63
CA VAL A 20 -12.06 0.73 -3.17
C VAL A 20 -11.49 1.69 -2.11
N ASN A 21 -11.97 1.59 -0.87
CA ASN A 21 -11.46 2.42 0.22
C ASN A 21 -10.01 2.07 0.56
N MET A 22 -9.64 0.79 0.56
CA MET A 22 -8.24 0.39 0.78
C MET A 22 -7.30 0.93 -0.32
N MET A 23 -7.69 0.87 -1.59
CA MET A 23 -6.90 1.44 -2.69
C MET A 23 -6.75 2.96 -2.56
N ARG A 24 -7.82 3.65 -2.15
CA ARG A 24 -7.76 5.08 -1.81
C ARG A 24 -6.76 5.32 -0.67
N LYS A 25 -6.84 4.55 0.42
CA LYS A 25 -5.89 4.65 1.53
C LYS A 25 -4.44 4.42 1.11
N VAL A 26 -4.15 3.50 0.18
CA VAL A 26 -2.79 3.35 -0.41
C VAL A 26 -2.35 4.64 -1.10
N THR A 27 -3.25 5.27 -1.87
CA THR A 27 -2.95 6.52 -2.58
C THR A 27 -2.73 7.69 -1.63
N ASP A 28 -3.56 7.80 -0.59
CA ASP A 28 -3.44 8.83 0.45
C ASP A 28 -2.14 8.66 1.25
N ARG A 29 -1.82 7.42 1.64
CA ARG A 29 -0.58 7.10 2.33
C ARG A 29 0.66 7.42 1.52
N LEU A 30 0.60 7.15 0.22
CA LEU A 30 1.66 7.54 -0.71
C LEU A 30 1.77 9.05 -0.81
N LYS A 31 0.66 9.79 -0.86
CA LYS A 31 0.67 11.26 -0.90
C LYS A 31 1.30 11.87 0.35
N GLU A 32 1.04 11.31 1.53
CA GLU A 32 1.62 11.75 2.80
C GLU A 32 3.14 11.50 2.88
N ASN A 33 3.62 10.42 2.26
CA ASN A 33 5.01 9.97 2.42
C ASN A 33 5.91 10.31 1.23
N ASP A 34 5.37 10.38 0.02
CA ASP A 34 6.06 10.78 -1.21
C ASP A 34 5.10 11.48 -2.19
N PRO A 35 4.76 12.77 -1.93
CA PRO A 35 3.83 13.52 -2.77
C PRO A 35 4.34 13.71 -4.21
N VAL A 36 5.65 13.63 -4.44
CA VAL A 36 6.26 13.76 -5.77
C VAL A 36 5.90 12.54 -6.61
N VAL A 37 6.11 11.33 -6.08
CA VAL A 37 5.73 10.08 -6.77
C VAL A 37 4.22 10.02 -6.98
N GLN A 38 3.43 10.37 -5.96
CA GLN A 38 1.97 10.38 -6.10
C GLN A 38 1.51 11.32 -7.23
N SER A 39 2.03 12.54 -7.26
CA SER A 39 1.70 13.52 -8.31
C SER A 39 2.16 13.04 -9.69
N TYR A 40 3.32 12.38 -9.77
CA TYR A 40 3.84 11.83 -11.02
C TYR A 40 2.96 10.70 -11.56
N LEU A 41 2.50 9.79 -10.70
CA LEU A 41 1.56 8.73 -11.08
C LEU A 41 0.24 9.33 -11.61
N VAL A 42 -0.33 10.31 -10.91
CA VAL A 42 -1.56 10.99 -11.34
C VAL A 42 -1.36 11.70 -12.69
N LYS A 43 -0.24 12.42 -12.86
CA LYS A 43 0.08 13.13 -14.11
C LYS A 43 0.21 12.17 -15.31
N ASN A 44 0.72 10.97 -15.08
CA ASN A 44 0.82 9.93 -16.11
C ASN A 44 -0.45 9.08 -16.22
N GLU A 45 -1.55 9.46 -15.57
CA GLU A 45 -2.83 8.72 -15.58
C GLU A 45 -2.70 7.26 -15.09
N ILE A 46 -1.78 7.03 -14.14
CA ILE A 46 -1.56 5.73 -13.52
C ILE A 46 -2.40 5.65 -12.25
N TYR A 47 -3.50 4.93 -12.36
CA TYR A 47 -4.43 4.77 -11.26
C TYR A 47 -4.13 3.52 -10.41
N PRO A 48 -4.43 3.56 -9.09
CA PRO A 48 -4.18 2.45 -8.17
C PRO A 48 -4.85 1.13 -8.58
N GLN A 49 -5.93 1.16 -9.37
CA GLN A 49 -6.61 -0.08 -9.79
C GLN A 49 -5.74 -0.94 -10.72
N TYR A 50 -4.75 -0.36 -11.40
CA TYR A 50 -3.85 -1.09 -12.29
C TYR A 50 -2.85 -1.99 -11.57
N TYR A 51 -2.59 -1.74 -10.27
CA TYR A 51 -1.59 -2.49 -9.50
C TYR A 51 -2.11 -2.89 -8.10
N SER A 52 -2.59 -1.94 -7.31
CA SER A 52 -2.91 -2.16 -5.89
C SER A 52 -4.13 -3.04 -5.66
N PHE A 53 -5.07 -3.11 -6.61
CA PHE A 53 -6.24 -4.00 -6.48
C PHE A 53 -5.80 -5.45 -6.28
N ARG A 54 -4.88 -5.92 -7.13
CA ARG A 54 -4.35 -7.29 -7.08
C ARG A 54 -3.49 -7.51 -5.83
N TRP A 55 -2.64 -6.54 -5.50
CA TRP A 55 -1.81 -6.57 -4.30
C TRP A 55 -2.64 -6.75 -3.02
N LEU A 56 -3.71 -5.98 -2.88
CA LEU A 56 -4.58 -6.00 -1.71
C LEU A 56 -5.45 -7.27 -1.66
N THR A 57 -6.11 -7.63 -2.78
CA THR A 57 -7.03 -8.78 -2.83
C THR A 57 -6.34 -10.12 -2.65
N LEU A 58 -5.07 -10.22 -3.08
CA LEU A 58 -4.28 -11.45 -3.00
C LEU A 58 -3.22 -11.40 -1.90
N LEU A 59 -3.24 -10.39 -1.03
CA LEU A 59 -2.27 -10.19 0.05
C LEU A 59 -0.83 -10.37 -0.44
N LEU A 60 -0.51 -9.79 -1.59
CA LEU A 60 0.80 -9.81 -2.26
C LEU A 60 1.33 -11.18 -2.71
N SER A 61 0.52 -12.25 -2.62
CA SER A 61 0.96 -13.63 -2.96
C SER A 61 1.35 -13.85 -4.42
N GLN A 62 0.99 -12.95 -5.33
CA GLN A 62 1.43 -13.01 -6.73
C GLN A 62 2.66 -12.15 -7.05
N GLU A 63 3.10 -11.28 -6.13
CA GLU A 63 4.31 -10.46 -6.35
C GLU A 63 5.58 -11.15 -5.89
N PHE A 64 5.46 -12.03 -4.90
CA PHE A 64 6.59 -12.62 -4.19
C PHE A 64 6.57 -14.14 -4.26
N SER A 65 7.75 -14.76 -4.13
CA SER A 65 7.84 -16.21 -3.99
C SER A 65 7.16 -16.69 -2.70
N LEU A 66 6.79 -17.97 -2.62
CA LEU A 66 6.12 -18.52 -1.44
C LEU A 66 6.89 -18.27 -0.12
N PRO A 67 8.21 -18.47 -0.02
CA PRO A 67 8.95 -18.18 1.22
C PRO A 67 8.97 -16.69 1.59
N GLU A 68 8.86 -15.81 0.61
CA GLU A 68 8.84 -14.36 0.80
C GLU A 68 7.46 -13.88 1.25
N VAL A 69 6.39 -14.33 0.59
CA VAL A 69 5.03 -13.98 1.00
C VAL A 69 4.72 -14.52 2.39
N LEU A 70 5.21 -15.71 2.75
CA LEU A 70 5.03 -16.25 4.10
C LEU A 70 5.65 -15.34 5.18
N ARG A 71 6.82 -14.77 4.94
CA ARG A 71 7.45 -13.79 5.85
C ARG A 71 6.64 -12.49 5.97
N ILE A 72 6.09 -12.03 4.85
CA ILE A 72 5.17 -10.88 4.86
C ILE A 72 3.93 -11.22 5.69
N TRP A 73 3.37 -12.42 5.50
CA TRP A 73 2.18 -12.88 6.21
C TRP A 73 2.41 -13.09 7.71
N ASP A 74 3.58 -13.59 8.12
CA ASP A 74 3.95 -13.69 9.53
C ASP A 74 3.89 -12.32 10.21
N SER A 75 4.47 -11.31 9.57
CA SER A 75 4.44 -9.93 10.07
C SER A 75 3.02 -9.36 10.04
N LEU A 76 2.33 -9.52 8.92
CA LEU A 76 0.98 -9.00 8.68
C LEU A 76 -0.05 -9.55 9.67
N PHE A 77 -0.06 -10.87 9.89
CA PHE A 77 -1.03 -11.52 10.78
C PHE A 77 -0.66 -11.42 12.25
N SER A 78 0.58 -11.03 12.58
CA SER A 78 0.96 -10.68 13.95
C SER A 78 0.43 -9.30 14.40
N ASP A 79 0.13 -8.40 13.45
CA ASP A 79 -0.38 -7.06 13.74
C ASP A 79 -1.92 -7.05 13.92
N SER A 80 -2.39 -6.41 15.00
CA SER A 80 -3.82 -6.21 15.25
C SER A 80 -4.48 -5.29 14.23
N GLN A 81 -3.71 -4.37 13.62
CA GLN A 81 -4.12 -3.47 12.55
C GLN A 81 -3.61 -3.93 11.17
N ARG A 82 -3.64 -5.24 10.91
CA ARG A 82 -3.11 -5.86 9.70
C ARG A 82 -3.48 -5.16 8.39
N PHE A 83 -4.70 -4.66 8.22
CA PHE A 83 -5.09 -3.99 6.97
C PHE A 83 -4.46 -2.61 6.80
N SER A 84 -4.28 -1.87 7.89
CA SER A 84 -3.52 -0.62 7.89
C SER A 84 -2.05 -0.92 7.60
N PHE A 85 -1.49 -1.96 8.20
CA PHE A 85 -0.11 -2.37 7.94
C PHE A 85 0.09 -2.87 6.50
N LEU A 86 -0.89 -3.57 5.91
CA LEU A 86 -0.87 -3.93 4.48
C LEU A 86 -0.82 -2.70 3.58
N ILE A 87 -1.58 -1.65 3.92
CA ILE A 87 -1.53 -0.37 3.20
C ILE A 87 -0.14 0.25 3.32
N ASP A 88 0.48 0.21 4.50
CA ASP A 88 1.85 0.69 4.72
C ASP A 88 2.88 -0.13 3.91
N ILE A 89 2.70 -1.47 3.79
CA ILE A 89 3.53 -2.34 2.94
C ILE A 89 3.39 -1.96 1.46
N CYS A 90 2.16 -1.83 0.96
CA CYS A 90 1.91 -1.39 -0.42
C CYS A 90 2.52 -0.02 -0.71
N CYS A 91 2.43 0.92 0.24
CA CYS A 91 3.06 2.23 0.12
C CYS A 91 4.60 2.12 0.10
N ALA A 92 5.18 1.32 1.00
CA ALA A 92 6.62 1.08 1.06
C ALA A 92 7.15 0.49 -0.26
N MET A 93 6.42 -0.45 -0.86
CA MET A 93 6.75 -1.03 -2.15
C MET A 93 6.90 0.06 -3.23
N ILE A 94 5.98 1.01 -3.31
CA ILE A 94 6.01 2.10 -4.29
C ILE A 94 7.19 3.05 -4.01
N VAL A 95 7.41 3.42 -2.75
CA VAL A 95 8.49 4.33 -2.34
C VAL A 95 9.87 3.75 -2.66
N LEU A 96 10.07 2.44 -2.49
CA LEU A 96 11.35 1.77 -2.74
C LEU A 96 11.74 1.75 -4.23
N ILE A 97 10.78 1.88 -5.14
CA ILE A 97 11.02 1.93 -6.59
C ILE A 97 10.84 3.35 -7.17
N ARG A 98 10.80 4.37 -6.31
CA ARG A 98 10.63 5.79 -6.66
C ARG A 98 11.42 6.21 -7.89
N ASP A 99 12.73 5.95 -7.89
CA ASP A 99 13.61 6.47 -8.95
C ASP A 99 13.27 5.86 -10.32
N GLN A 100 12.86 4.59 -10.33
CA GLN A 100 12.41 3.91 -11.54
C GLN A 100 11.04 4.45 -12.01
N ILE A 101 10.14 4.77 -11.07
CA ILE A 101 8.85 5.39 -11.40
C ILE A 101 9.07 6.76 -12.05
N LEU A 102 9.89 7.62 -11.44
CA LEU A 102 10.12 8.99 -11.89
C LEU A 102 10.91 9.06 -13.21
N ALA A 103 11.68 8.02 -13.55
CA ALA A 103 12.38 7.92 -14.82
C ALA A 103 11.54 7.30 -15.96
N GLY A 104 10.45 6.62 -15.61
CA GLY A 104 9.62 5.87 -16.56
C GLY A 104 8.51 6.71 -17.21
N ASP A 105 7.95 6.15 -18.28
CA ASP A 105 6.69 6.57 -18.89
C ASP A 105 5.54 5.66 -18.45
N PHE A 106 4.31 5.95 -18.90
CA PHE A 106 3.11 5.17 -18.55
C PHE A 106 3.32 3.65 -18.68
N SER A 107 3.78 3.18 -19.84
CA SER A 107 3.92 1.73 -20.10
C SER A 107 4.98 1.09 -19.20
N THR A 108 6.10 1.77 -19.02
CA THR A 108 7.21 1.27 -18.19
C THR A 108 6.79 1.17 -16.73
N ILE A 109 6.13 2.20 -16.21
CA ILE A 109 5.69 2.24 -14.80
C ILE A 109 4.60 1.21 -14.52
N VAL A 110 3.60 1.08 -15.40
CA VAL A 110 2.56 0.06 -15.23
C VAL A 110 3.16 -1.34 -15.24
N LYS A 111 4.10 -1.63 -16.15
CA LYS A 111 4.80 -2.91 -16.18
C LYS A 111 5.64 -3.14 -14.93
N LEU A 112 6.34 -2.11 -14.43
CA LEU A 112 7.13 -2.17 -13.21
C LEU A 112 6.26 -2.46 -11.97
N LEU A 113 5.10 -1.81 -11.86
CA LEU A 113 4.17 -2.03 -10.76
C LEU A 113 3.44 -3.38 -10.86
N GLN A 114 3.18 -3.87 -12.07
CA GLN A 114 2.55 -5.19 -12.27
C GLN A 114 3.52 -6.36 -12.16
N ASN A 115 4.81 -6.11 -12.37
CA ASN A 115 5.89 -7.09 -12.25
C ASN A 115 6.94 -6.53 -11.31
N TYR A 116 6.60 -6.49 -10.02
CA TYR A 116 7.41 -5.84 -9.00
C TYR A 116 8.84 -6.39 -9.01
N PRO A 117 9.88 -5.54 -8.96
CA PRO A 117 11.26 -5.99 -9.01
C PRO A 117 11.60 -6.85 -7.77
N ASN A 118 12.62 -7.69 -7.90
CA ASN A 118 13.08 -8.54 -6.80
C ASN A 118 13.79 -7.69 -5.73
N VAL A 119 13.01 -7.16 -4.79
CA VAL A 119 13.45 -6.44 -3.61
C VAL A 119 13.25 -7.34 -2.41
N GLU A 120 14.26 -7.45 -1.55
CA GLU A 120 14.17 -8.29 -0.36
C GLU A 120 13.00 -7.88 0.54
N THR A 121 12.20 -8.85 0.96
CA THR A 121 11.02 -8.61 1.80
C THR A 121 11.35 -7.97 3.15
N SER A 122 12.54 -8.23 3.70
CA SER A 122 13.06 -7.56 4.90
C SER A 122 13.14 -6.04 4.70
N VAL A 123 13.61 -5.57 3.54
CA VAL A 123 13.72 -4.14 3.22
C VAL A 123 12.34 -3.53 3.11
N ILE A 124 11.40 -4.22 2.45
CA ILE A 124 10.00 -3.77 2.32
C ILE A 124 9.34 -3.67 3.70
N LEU A 125 9.45 -4.70 4.54
CA LEU A 125 8.84 -4.74 5.87
C LEU A 125 9.44 -3.70 6.81
N ASN A 126 10.76 -3.51 6.79
CA ASN A 126 11.42 -2.46 7.56
C ASN A 126 10.94 -1.07 7.13
N LYS A 127 10.82 -0.84 5.82
CA LYS A 127 10.30 0.45 5.31
C LYS A 127 8.84 0.64 5.68
N ALA A 128 8.01 -0.40 5.59
CA ALA A 128 6.61 -0.35 6.01
C ALA A 128 6.46 -0.02 7.50
N ALA A 129 7.28 -0.63 8.36
CA ALA A 129 7.28 -0.34 9.80
C ALA A 129 7.67 1.12 10.10
N GLU A 130 8.70 1.65 9.42
CA GLU A 130 9.11 3.07 9.52
C GLU A 130 7.95 4.01 9.14
N LEU A 131 7.29 3.74 8.02
CA LEU A 131 6.13 4.53 7.58
C LEU A 131 4.97 4.42 8.58
N SER A 132 4.69 3.23 9.10
CA SER A 132 3.61 2.99 10.05
C SER A 132 3.79 3.80 11.34
N ILE A 133 5.00 3.84 11.89
CA ILE A 133 5.34 4.62 13.09
C ILE A 133 5.14 6.12 12.81
N LYS A 134 5.74 6.63 11.74
CA LYS A 134 5.63 8.04 11.35
C LYS A 134 4.17 8.48 11.23
N ASN A 135 3.33 7.65 10.61
CA ASN A 135 1.92 7.98 10.42
C ASN A 135 1.10 7.90 11.73
N ARG A 136 1.49 7.02 12.66
CA ARG A 136 0.87 6.93 13.98
C ARG A 136 1.21 8.15 14.84
N ASP A 137 2.44 8.65 14.77
CA ASP A 137 2.84 9.90 15.45
C ASP A 137 2.08 11.12 14.90
N VAL A 138 1.95 11.23 13.57
CA VAL A 138 1.19 12.34 12.94
C VAL A 138 -0.29 12.35 13.37
N MET A 139 -0.93 11.18 13.50
CA MET A 139 -2.31 11.11 14.02
C MET A 139 -2.41 11.63 15.46
N VAL A 140 -1.49 11.21 16.35
CA VAL A 140 -1.48 11.67 17.76
C VAL A 140 -1.35 13.20 17.84
N PHE A 141 -0.44 13.80 17.07
CA PHE A 141 -0.29 15.27 17.04
C PHE A 141 -1.52 16.00 16.45
N SER A 142 -2.23 15.38 15.50
CA SER A 142 -3.44 15.97 14.90
C SER A 142 -4.65 15.94 15.84
N GLU A 143 -4.77 14.90 16.66
CA GLU A 143 -5.82 14.78 17.68
C GLU A 143 -5.57 15.76 18.84
N GLU A 144 -4.31 15.95 19.26
CA GLU A 144 -3.94 16.96 20.27
C GLU A 144 -4.19 18.39 19.79
N SER A 145 -4.00 18.67 18.49
CA SER A 145 -4.21 20.01 17.91
C SER A 145 -5.68 20.37 17.66
N SER A 146 -6.56 19.37 17.57
CA SER A 146 -8.01 19.55 17.34
C SER A 146 -8.81 19.65 18.65
N GLY A 147 -8.16 19.43 19.79
CA GLY A 147 -8.75 19.45 21.14
C GLY A 147 -8.65 20.78 21.89
N ILE A 148 -8.34 21.90 21.21
CA ILE A 148 -8.28 23.25 21.81
C ILE A 148 -9.29 24.18 21.12
#